data_AF-A0A7V6Q4Q9-F1
#
_entry.id   AF-A0A7V6Q4Q9-F1
#
_cell.length_a   1.000
_cell.length_b   1.000
_cell.length_c   1.000
_cell.angle_alpha   90.00
_cell.angle_beta   90.00
_cell.angle_gamma   90.00
#
_symmetry.space_group_name_H-M   'P 1'
#
loop_
_entity.id
_entity.type
_entity.pdbx_description
1 polymer ?
#
loop_
_entity_poly.entity_id
_entity_poly.type
_entity_poly.pdbx_seq_one_letter_code
_entity_poly.pdbx_strand_id
1 'polypeptide(L)'
;MKEQLFKKYKELIIGIVIIIFAIVYFIGSFSIKQNKVVSIGAEFMPRLYGLILFILALLQIYQGLIYVKKYKITEEKFKAKEDNKDTKNVILTFLLILLYISMMEILGFILSSALFLFLMSFLLSPANVKVKYYLSMIYSIVLSICIYVIFHNFMLMPLPKGIIF
;
A
#
# COMPACT_ATOMS: atom_id res chain seq x y z
N MET A 1 -8.49 31.16 -14.11
CA MET A 1 -7.77 30.46 -15.20
C MET A 1 -6.63 29.55 -14.70
N LYS A 2 -5.75 29.98 -13.78
CA LYS A 2 -4.63 29.15 -13.26
C LYS A 2 -5.07 27.91 -12.48
N GLU A 3 -6.13 28.00 -11.66
CA GLU A 3 -6.62 26.85 -10.85
C GLU A 3 -7.16 25.68 -11.68
N GLN A 4 -7.85 25.96 -12.80
CA GLN A 4 -8.38 24.92 -13.68
C GLN A 4 -7.27 24.18 -14.44
N LEU A 5 -6.19 24.87 -14.80
CA LEU A 5 -5.00 24.25 -15.39
C LEU A 5 -4.28 23.38 -14.36
N PHE A 6 -4.11 23.85 -13.12
CA PHE A 6 -3.52 23.05 -12.06
C PHE A 6 -4.32 21.77 -11.79
N LYS A 7 -5.66 21.87 -11.75
CA LYS A 7 -6.55 20.71 -11.57
C LYS A 7 -6.48 19.72 -12.74
N LYS A 8 -6.27 20.20 -13.97
CA LYS A 8 -6.10 19.39 -15.18
C LYS A 8 -4.80 18.58 -15.17
N TYR A 9 -3.69 19.17 -14.72
CA TYR A 9 -2.38 18.53 -14.69
C TYR A 9 -2.00 17.91 -13.34
N LYS A 10 -2.86 18.03 -12.31
CA LYS A 10 -2.62 17.54 -10.95
C LYS A 10 -2.13 16.09 -10.92
N GLU A 11 -2.85 15.18 -11.57
CA GLU A 11 -2.48 13.74 -11.61
C GLU A 11 -1.15 13.49 -12.30
N LEU A 12 -0.86 14.27 -13.34
CA LEU A 12 0.39 14.17 -14.09
C LEU A 12 1.57 14.71 -13.29
N ILE A 13 1.38 15.84 -12.58
CA ILE A 13 2.39 16.42 -11.68
C ILE A 13 2.67 15.47 -10.52
N ILE A 14 1.63 14.92 -9.88
CA ILE A 14 1.77 13.95 -8.79
C ILE A 14 2.50 12.70 -9.29
N GLY A 15 2.12 12.16 -10.46
CA GLY A 15 2.79 11.02 -11.06
C GLY A 15 4.28 11.26 -11.33
N ILE A 16 4.65 12.45 -11.83
CA ILE A 16 6.06 12.84 -12.04
C ILE A 16 6.81 12.96 -10.72
N VAL A 17 6.21 13.56 -9.69
CA VAL A 17 6.87 13.65 -8.37
C VAL A 17 7.10 12.25 -7.80
N ILE A 18 6.10 11.36 -7.88
CA ILE A 18 6.22 9.99 -7.39
C ILE A 18 7.25 9.19 -8.20
N ILE A 19 7.33 9.35 -9.53
CA ILE A 19 8.33 8.60 -10.32
C ILE A 19 9.75 9.03 -9.96
N ILE A 20 10.00 10.32 -9.75
CA ILE A 20 11.30 10.84 -9.31
C ILE A 20 11.63 10.25 -7.93
N PHE A 21 10.67 10.29 -6.99
CA PHE A 21 10.83 9.71 -5.67
C PHE A 21 11.13 8.20 -5.73
N ALA A 22 10.41 7.44 -6.56
CA ALA A 22 10.60 6.01 -6.74
C ALA A 22 11.99 5.67 -7.27
N ILE A 23 12.50 6.45 -8.23
CA ILE A 23 13.86 6.29 -8.78
C ILE A 23 14.90 6.54 -7.68
N VAL A 24 14.80 7.65 -6.96
CA VAL A 24 15.74 7.99 -5.87
C VAL A 24 15.71 6.93 -4.78
N TYR A 25 14.51 6.47 -4.38
CA TYR A 25 14.33 5.41 -3.40
C TYR A 25 14.95 4.08 -3.86
N PHE A 26 14.72 3.70 -5.12
CA PHE A 26 15.27 2.47 -5.69
C PHE A 26 16.80 2.52 -5.79
N ILE A 27 17.38 3.64 -6.23
CA ILE A 27 18.85 3.83 -6.23
C ILE A 27 19.39 3.77 -4.79
N GLY A 28 18.71 4.42 -3.85
CA GLY A 28 19.06 4.37 -2.42
C GLY A 28 19.08 2.95 -1.85
N SER A 29 18.21 2.07 -2.33
CA SER A 29 18.16 0.67 -1.89
C SER A 29 19.46 -0.11 -2.18
N PHE A 30 20.25 0.29 -3.18
CA PHE A 30 21.54 -0.35 -3.48
C PHE A 30 22.65 0.02 -2.49
N SER A 31 22.45 1.08 -1.70
CA SER A 31 23.42 1.48 -0.66
C SER A 31 23.31 0.60 0.60
N ILE A 32 22.31 -0.27 0.70
CA ILE A 32 22.11 -1.16 1.84
C ILE A 32 23.14 -2.29 1.79
N LYS A 33 23.94 -2.39 2.87
CA LYS A 33 24.97 -3.43 3.01
C LYS A 33 24.32 -4.80 3.07
N GLN A 34 24.76 -5.68 2.19
CA GLN A 34 24.28 -7.05 2.10
C GLN A 34 25.01 -7.90 3.15
N ASN A 35 24.25 -8.50 4.07
CA ASN A 35 24.79 -9.47 5.01
C ASN A 35 24.78 -10.85 4.37
N LYS A 36 25.95 -11.46 4.17
CA LYS A 36 26.13 -12.79 3.55
C LYS A 36 25.57 -13.96 4.38
N VAL A 37 25.00 -13.70 5.55
CA VAL A 37 24.53 -14.72 6.50
C VAL A 37 23.08 -15.14 6.24
N VAL A 38 22.31 -14.33 5.50
CA VAL A 38 20.91 -14.62 5.14
C VAL A 38 20.76 -14.70 3.62
N SER A 39 20.01 -15.70 3.12
CA SER A 39 19.82 -15.94 1.68
C SER A 39 19.17 -14.77 0.95
N ILE A 40 18.33 -13.99 1.65
CA ILE A 40 17.74 -12.75 1.13
C ILE A 40 18.03 -11.64 2.15
N GLY A 41 18.84 -10.67 1.73
CA GLY A 41 19.25 -9.55 2.58
C GLY A 41 18.17 -8.47 2.73
N ALA A 42 18.41 -7.54 3.65
CA ALA A 42 17.50 -6.44 3.97
C ALA A 42 17.24 -5.50 2.78
N GLU A 43 18.08 -5.53 1.75
CA GLU A 43 17.93 -4.79 0.51
C GLU A 43 16.77 -5.27 -0.37
N PHE A 44 16.27 -6.49 -0.16
CA PHE A 44 15.22 -7.06 -1.01
C PHE A 44 13.91 -6.29 -0.92
N MET A 45 13.44 -5.99 0.29
CA MET A 45 12.16 -5.30 0.50
C MET A 45 12.18 -3.88 -0.08
N PRO A 46 13.21 -3.04 0.18
CA PRO A 46 13.33 -1.74 -0.46
C PRO A 46 13.40 -1.80 -1.99
N ARG A 47 14.09 -2.79 -2.58
CA ARG A 47 14.11 -2.97 -4.04
C ARG A 47 12.74 -3.32 -4.59
N LEU A 48 12.05 -4.27 -3.95
CA LEU A 48 10.71 -4.71 -4.36
C LEU A 48 9.70 -3.56 -4.29
N TYR A 49 9.68 -2.82 -3.18
CA TYR A 49 8.79 -1.66 -3.04
C TYR A 49 9.13 -0.54 -4.02
N GLY A 50 10.42 -0.27 -4.27
CA GLY A 50 10.83 0.72 -5.26
C GLY A 50 10.37 0.37 -6.67
N LEU A 51 10.47 -0.91 -7.05
CA LEU A 51 9.98 -1.40 -8.34
C LEU A 51 8.45 -1.28 -8.45
N ILE A 52 7.70 -1.67 -7.40
CA ILE A 52 6.24 -1.54 -7.37
C ILE A 52 5.84 -0.06 -7.49
N LEU A 53 6.46 0.83 -6.71
CA LEU A 53 6.19 2.28 -6.75
C LEU A 53 6.49 2.87 -8.13
N PHE A 54 7.57 2.45 -8.77
CA PHE A 54 7.91 2.89 -10.12
C PHE A 54 6.83 2.49 -11.14
N ILE A 55 6.34 1.25 -11.09
CA ILE A 55 5.26 0.77 -11.96
C ILE A 55 3.96 1.55 -11.68
N LEU A 56 3.61 1.77 -10.41
CA LEU A 56 2.42 2.55 -10.04
C LEU A 56 2.51 3.99 -10.53
N ALA A 57 3.68 4.63 -10.44
CA ALA A 57 3.90 5.97 -10.96
C ALA A 57 3.71 6.04 -12.49
N LEU A 58 4.21 5.05 -13.24
CA LEU A 58 3.98 4.95 -14.68
C LEU A 58 2.49 4.81 -15.01
N LEU A 59 1.76 3.96 -14.28
CA LEU A 59 0.31 3.82 -14.44
C LEU A 59 -0.43 5.12 -14.12
N GLN A 60 -0.02 5.85 -13.10
CA GLN A 60 -0.62 7.14 -12.74
C GLN A 60 -0.36 8.21 -13.80
N ILE A 61 0.86 8.31 -14.34
CA ILE A 61 1.18 9.21 -15.45
C ILE A 61 0.35 8.85 -16.69
N TYR A 62 0.24 7.56 -17.02
CA TYR A 62 -0.57 7.08 -18.13
C TYR A 62 -2.05 7.48 -17.98
N GLN A 63 -2.63 7.30 -16.79
CA GLN A 63 -3.99 7.76 -16.48
C GLN A 63 -4.11 9.28 -16.58
N GLY A 64 -3.13 10.03 -16.08
CA GLY A 64 -3.07 11.49 -16.18
C GLY A 64 -3.03 11.97 -17.64
N LEU A 65 -2.27 11.31 -18.51
CA LEU A 65 -2.21 11.61 -19.94
C LEU A 65 -3.56 11.38 -20.64
N ILE A 66 -4.23 10.25 -20.33
CA ILE A 66 -5.58 9.97 -20.83
C ILE A 66 -6.57 11.05 -20.34
N TYR A 67 -6.47 11.44 -19.07
CA TYR A 67 -7.35 12.42 -18.45
C TYR A 67 -7.18 13.81 -19.08
N VAL A 68 -5.94 14.26 -19.28
CA VAL A 68 -5.60 15.52 -19.96
C VAL A 68 -6.12 15.54 -21.40
N LYS A 69 -6.07 14.40 -22.11
CA LYS A 69 -6.58 14.25 -23.48
C LYS A 69 -8.11 14.25 -23.56
N LYS A 70 -8.80 13.71 -22.55
CA LYS A 70 -10.28 13.67 -22.46
C LYS A 70 -10.92 14.89 -21.78
N TYR A 71 -10.11 15.82 -21.27
CA TYR A 71 -10.55 16.99 -20.50
C TYR A 71 -11.53 17.91 -21.23
N LYS A 72 -11.69 17.81 -22.56
CA LYS A 72 -12.69 18.58 -23.33
C LYS A 72 -14.12 17.99 -23.32
N ILE A 73 -14.36 16.79 -22.79
CA ILE A 73 -15.66 16.08 -22.93
C ILE A 73 -16.37 15.81 -21.60
N THR A 74 -15.76 16.08 -20.43
CA THR A 74 -16.37 15.63 -19.17
C THR A 74 -16.04 16.57 -18.01
N GLU A 75 -16.77 17.68 -17.91
CA GLU A 75 -16.84 18.43 -16.65
C GLU A 75 -17.67 17.72 -15.56
N GLU A 76 -18.36 16.61 -15.85
CA GLU A 76 -19.32 16.04 -14.88
C GLU A 76 -18.93 14.75 -14.14
N LYS A 77 -17.75 14.14 -14.35
CA LYS A 77 -17.40 12.88 -13.66
C LYS A 77 -16.17 12.88 -12.76
N PHE A 78 -15.48 14.01 -12.63
CA PHE A 78 -14.40 14.15 -11.65
C PHE A 78 -14.75 15.22 -10.60
N LYS A 79 -15.92 15.05 -9.97
CA LYS A 79 -16.00 15.40 -8.55
C LYS A 79 -15.13 14.39 -7.82
N ALA A 80 -13.83 14.68 -7.75
CA ALA A 80 -13.05 14.32 -6.58
C ALA A 80 -13.86 14.85 -5.40
N LYS A 81 -14.65 13.96 -4.78
CA LYS A 81 -15.21 14.22 -3.48
C LYS A 81 -14.01 14.33 -2.56
N GLU A 82 -13.52 15.56 -2.39
CA GLU A 82 -12.90 15.98 -1.15
C GLU A 82 -14.00 15.87 -0.07
N ASP A 83 -14.30 14.63 0.32
CA ASP A 83 -15.15 14.36 1.46
C ASP A 83 -14.18 14.04 2.60
N ASN A 84 -14.29 14.79 3.69
CA ASN A 84 -13.56 14.66 4.96
C ASN A 84 -13.46 13.23 5.55
N LYS A 85 -14.05 12.22 4.91
CA LYS A 85 -13.85 10.79 5.16
C LYS A 85 -12.40 10.35 4.95
N ASP A 86 -11.67 10.91 3.99
CA ASP A 86 -10.31 10.44 3.71
C ASP A 86 -9.36 10.74 4.88
N THR A 87 -9.43 11.93 5.48
CA THR A 87 -8.55 12.28 6.62
C THR A 87 -8.82 11.40 7.84
N LYS A 88 -10.09 11.12 8.14
CA LYS A 88 -10.47 10.25 9.27
C LYS A 88 -9.98 8.81 9.04
N ASN A 89 -10.13 8.29 7.82
CA ASN A 89 -9.67 6.95 7.47
C ASN A 89 -8.14 6.86 7.54
N VAL A 90 -7.41 7.88 7.10
CA VAL A 90 -5.95 7.94 7.23
C VAL A 90 -5.52 7.87 8.70
N ILE A 91 -6.12 8.67 9.58
CA ILE A 91 -5.80 8.64 11.02
C ILE A 91 -6.10 7.27 11.61
N LEU A 92 -7.24 6.68 11.25
CA LEU A 92 -7.63 5.37 11.77
C LEU A 92 -6.73 4.24 11.24
N THR A 93 -6.25 4.35 10.00
CA THR A 93 -5.22 3.45 9.45
C THR A 93 -3.92 3.52 10.24
N PHE A 94 -3.43 4.73 10.57
CA PHE A 94 -2.24 4.88 11.41
C PHE A 94 -2.42 4.24 12.78
N LEU A 95 -3.58 4.47 13.41
CA LEU A 95 -3.93 3.85 14.70
C LEU A 95 -3.95 2.32 14.60
N LEU A 96 -4.51 1.78 13.51
CA LEU A 96 -4.58 0.34 13.28
C LEU A 96 -3.19 -0.29 13.10
N ILE A 97 -2.26 0.41 12.44
CA ILE A 97 -0.87 -0.03 12.28
C ILE A 97 -0.19 -0.10 13.65
N LEU A 98 -0.35 0.92 14.49
CA LEU A 98 0.20 0.92 15.85
C LEU A 98 -0.36 -0.23 16.69
N LEU A 99 -1.68 -0.46 16.62
CA LEU A 99 -2.33 -1.58 17.28
C LEU A 99 -1.80 -2.92 16.78
N TYR A 100 -1.59 -3.07 15.47
CA TYR A 100 -1.02 -4.27 14.87
C TYR A 100 0.40 -4.58 15.39
N ILE A 101 1.27 -3.57 15.47
CA ILE A 101 2.63 -3.74 16.00
C ILE A 101 2.58 -4.24 17.44
N SER A 102 1.76 -3.63 18.30
CA SER A 102 1.60 -4.06 19.70
C SER A 102 1.00 -5.45 19.84
N MET A 103 0.06 -5.83 18.97
CA MET A 103 -0.56 -7.16 18.98
C MET A 103 0.36 -8.24 18.44
N MET A 104 1.32 -7.91 17.56
CA MET A 104 2.21 -8.89 16.93
C MET A 104 3.08 -9.62 17.95
N GLU A 105 3.53 -8.95 19.00
CA GLU A 105 4.34 -9.57 20.06
C GLU A 105 3.54 -10.63 20.84
N ILE A 106 2.25 -10.37 21.09
CA ILE A 106 1.38 -11.23 21.91
C ILE A 106 0.79 -12.36 21.08
N LEU A 107 0.15 -12.02 19.95
CA LEU A 107 -0.64 -12.93 19.13
C LEU A 107 0.17 -13.65 18.04
N GLY A 108 1.36 -13.13 17.71
CA GLY A 108 2.14 -13.61 16.57
C GLY A 108 1.69 -13.05 15.23
N PHE A 109 2.51 -13.27 14.20
CA PHE A 109 2.36 -12.68 12.88
C PHE A 109 1.06 -13.06 12.18
N ILE A 110 0.69 -14.35 12.17
CA ILE A 110 -0.46 -14.84 11.39
C ILE A 110 -1.76 -14.26 11.95
N LEU A 111 -1.97 -14.35 13.26
CA LEU A 111 -3.22 -13.91 13.89
C LEU A 111 -3.34 -12.39 13.91
N SER A 112 -2.26 -11.67 14.22
CA SER A 112 -2.25 -10.20 14.16
C SER A 112 -2.47 -9.68 12.74
N SER A 113 -1.86 -10.29 11.72
CA SER A 113 -2.05 -9.90 10.31
C SER A 113 -3.46 -10.21 9.83
N ALA A 114 -4.04 -11.36 10.20
CA ALA A 114 -5.39 -11.72 9.80
C ALA A 114 -6.42 -10.74 10.38
N LEU A 115 -6.27 -10.34 11.65
CA LEU A 115 -7.10 -9.32 12.28
C LEU A 115 -6.88 -7.94 11.64
N PHE A 116 -5.63 -7.54 11.44
CA PHE A 116 -5.27 -6.27 10.83
C PHE A 116 -5.86 -6.13 9.42
N LEU A 117 -5.67 -7.13 8.55
CA LEU A 117 -6.17 -7.13 7.18
C LEU A 117 -7.70 -7.15 7.13
N PHE A 118 -8.35 -7.87 8.04
CA PHE A 118 -9.81 -7.88 8.13
C PHE A 118 -10.36 -6.50 8.49
N LEU A 119 -9.80 -5.88 9.54
CA LEU A 119 -10.18 -4.54 9.99
C LEU A 119 -9.84 -3.47 8.94
N MET A 120 -8.70 -3.59 8.26
CA MET A 120 -8.33 -2.68 7.16
C MET A 120 -9.27 -2.79 5.98
N SER A 121 -9.64 -4.01 5.57
CA SER A 121 -10.63 -4.22 4.51
C SER A 121 -11.96 -3.55 4.84
N PHE A 122 -12.40 -3.65 6.10
CA PHE A 122 -13.61 -2.98 6.57
C PHE A 122 -13.46 -1.44 6.57
N LEU A 123 -12.33 -0.92 7.05
CA LEU A 123 -12.07 0.52 7.16
C LEU A 123 -11.96 1.22 5.80
N LEU A 124 -11.25 0.60 4.85
CA LEU A 124 -10.98 1.16 3.52
C LEU A 124 -12.10 0.87 2.51
N SER A 125 -13.07 0.01 2.85
CA SER A 125 -14.20 -0.26 1.95
C SER A 125 -15.05 1.00 1.73
N PRO A 126 -15.22 1.45 0.46
CA PRO A 126 -16.00 2.63 0.16
C PRO A 126 -17.46 2.41 0.56
N ALA A 127 -18.09 3.45 1.13
CA ALA A 127 -19.45 3.39 1.67
C ALA A 127 -20.54 2.94 0.65
N ASN A 128 -20.23 2.94 -0.65
CA ASN A 128 -21.10 2.50 -1.73
C ASN A 128 -20.97 1.02 -2.10
N VAL A 129 -20.06 0.27 -1.47
CA VAL A 129 -19.86 -1.17 -1.71
C VAL A 129 -20.21 -1.96 -0.45
N LYS A 130 -21.15 -2.90 -0.57
CA LYS A 130 -21.46 -3.82 0.52
C LYS A 130 -20.26 -4.74 0.78
N VAL A 131 -19.63 -4.57 1.93
CA VAL A 131 -18.51 -5.42 2.36
C VAL A 131 -19.04 -6.83 2.56
N LYS A 132 -18.56 -7.78 1.76
CA LYS A 132 -18.82 -9.20 1.96
C LYS A 132 -17.87 -9.69 3.05
N TYR A 133 -18.31 -9.63 4.30
CA TYR A 133 -17.50 -9.96 5.48
C TYR A 133 -16.80 -11.33 5.38
N TYR A 134 -17.51 -12.34 4.85
CA TYR A 134 -16.96 -13.68 4.64
C TYR A 134 -15.76 -13.69 3.67
N LEU A 135 -15.83 -12.95 2.55
CA LEU A 135 -14.72 -12.86 1.60
C LEU A 135 -13.52 -12.11 2.20
N SER A 136 -13.78 -11.07 3.00
CA SER A 136 -12.71 -10.33 3.68
C SER A 136 -12.00 -11.19 4.73
N MET A 137 -12.74 -12.05 5.43
CA MET A 137 -12.18 -12.98 6.42
C MET A 137 -11.35 -14.09 5.76
N ILE A 138 -11.84 -14.68 4.67
CA ILE A 138 -11.04 -15.65 3.90
C ILE A 138 -9.78 -14.98 3.36
N TYR A 139 -9.93 -13.81 2.74
CA TYR A 139 -8.82 -13.05 2.19
C TYR A 139 -7.75 -12.77 3.25
N SER A 140 -8.13 -12.28 4.44
CA SER A 140 -7.18 -11.94 5.48
C SER A 140 -6.41 -13.14 6.01
N ILE A 141 -7.09 -14.28 6.21
CA ILE A 141 -6.47 -15.53 6.68
C ILE A 141 -5.53 -16.09 5.61
N VAL A 142 -6.01 -16.23 4.37
CA VAL A 142 -5.23 -16.80 3.26
C VAL A 142 -4.01 -15.94 2.97
N LEU A 143 -4.16 -14.61 2.91
CA LEU A 143 -3.05 -13.71 2.65
C LEU A 143 -2.01 -13.78 3.78
N SER A 144 -2.45 -13.79 5.05
CA SER A 144 -1.53 -13.87 6.19
C SER A 144 -0.72 -15.17 6.19
N ILE A 145 -1.35 -16.30 5.89
CA ILE A 145 -0.67 -17.59 5.78
C ILE A 145 0.29 -17.60 4.58
N CYS A 146 -0.14 -17.13 3.41
CA CYS A 146 0.71 -17.03 2.23
C CYS A 146 1.96 -16.18 2.51
N ILE A 147 1.80 -15.00 3.13
CA ILE A 147 2.93 -14.14 3.48
C ILE A 147 3.84 -14.85 4.48
N TYR A 148 3.29 -15.50 5.51
CA TYR A 148 4.09 -16.27 6.47
C TYR A 148 4.94 -17.34 5.77
N VAL A 149 4.35 -18.13 4.87
CA VAL A 149 5.06 -19.19 4.13
C VAL A 149 6.15 -18.59 3.23
N ILE A 150 5.87 -17.49 2.53
CA ILE A 150 6.88 -16.83 1.68
C ILE A 150 8.06 -16.36 2.54
N PHE A 151 7.81 -15.65 3.63
CA PHE A 151 8.88 -15.12 4.46
C PHE A 151 9.64 -16.21 5.22
N HIS A 152 8.93 -17.21 5.74
CA HIS A 152 9.54 -18.30 6.50
C HIS A 152 10.31 -19.27 5.60
N ASN A 153 9.71 -19.74 4.50
CA ASN A 153 10.29 -20.80 3.68
C ASN A 153 11.16 -20.26 2.55
N PHE A 154 10.77 -19.13 1.93
CA PHE A 154 11.49 -18.58 0.78
C PHE A 154 12.55 -17.57 1.21
N MET A 155 12.23 -16.70 2.18
CA MET A 155 13.16 -15.68 2.68
C MET A 155 13.97 -16.11 3.91
N LEU A 156 13.63 -17.25 4.53
CA LEU A 156 14.25 -17.74 5.77
C LEU A 156 14.27 -16.68 6.89
N MET A 157 13.24 -15.82 6.92
CA MET A 157 13.14 -14.71 7.86
C MET A 157 12.29 -15.14 9.07
N PRO A 158 12.82 -15.02 10.31
CA PRO A 158 12.06 -15.36 11.50
C PRO A 158 10.94 -14.33 11.71
N LEU A 159 9.70 -14.82 11.79
CA LEU A 159 8.52 -14.02 12.12
C LEU A 159 8.08 -14.32 13.55
N PRO A 160 7.54 -13.34 14.29
CA PRO A 160 7.02 -13.57 15.63
C PRO A 160 5.92 -14.62 15.61
N LYS A 161 6.10 -15.70 16.37
CA LYS A 161 5.06 -16.73 16.54
C LYS A 161 3.99 -16.33 17.56
N GLY A 162 4.31 -15.35 18.40
CA GLY A 162 3.46 -14.91 19.51
C GLY A 162 3.81 -15.65 20.79
N ILE A 163 3.14 -15.29 21.88
CA ILE A 163 3.27 -15.99 23.17
C ILE A 163 2.35 -17.22 23.21
N ILE A 164 1.36 -17.26 22.31
CA ILE A 164 0.29 -18.26 22.27
C ILE A 164 0.70 -19.50 21.43
N PHE A 165 1.85 -19.47 20.74
CA PHE A 165 2.34 -20.54 19.85
C PHE A 165 3.85 -20.75 19.91
#